data_AF-A0A9J6D5X0-F1
#
_entry.id   AF-A0A9J6D5X0-F1
#
_cell.length_a   1.000
_cell.length_b   1.000
_cell.length_c   1.000
_cell.angle_alpha   90.00
_cell.angle_beta   90.00
_cell.angle_gamma   90.00
#
_symmetry.space_group_name_H-M   'P 1'
#
loop_
_entity.id
_entity.type
_entity.pdbx_description
1 polymer ?
#
loop_
_entity_poly.entity_id
_entity_poly.type
_entity_poly.pdbx_seq_one_letter_code
_entity_poly.pdbx_strand_id
1 'polypeptide(L)'
;MIYNRTDVADVSKLLLSKARTDSTTTDIQLTNILDCLDRIQSYSCGKANLPEELKVYMTDVSAVGSLEKISRFGLQLFCFLKKVEGTLNKSTEPDQDFTWACMELMRRHILAVVSDCNEGQLTEPQKSSLRLFYNWLSTTGVETQERISRLFAPEPVASAVASVAGGELIVFEECPICEDAIPFQDLNNGTCGQGHRFGRCVNSMLVCSQTPMRYCSTCQQCAQRKSVWPDGEAGFETAELLEPGKDDDDERIDVVFRELSSRFPAAVPHEVSADDFVKADCNVQVVASLADEDIVAAIAGTQDAHADSPCDQKDRPDEALATCAYSAAEVAPVFGVIRRST
;
A
#
# COMPACT_ATOMS: atom_id res chain seq x y z
N MET A 1 3.23 -27.55 13.39
CA MET A 1 2.40 -26.70 14.26
C MET A 1 2.69 -26.94 15.74
N ILE A 2 3.86 -26.51 16.25
CA ILE A 2 4.21 -26.61 17.68
C ILE A 2 3.86 -25.32 18.43
N TYR A 3 3.76 -24.18 17.71
CA TYR A 3 3.46 -22.86 18.27
C TYR A 3 2.04 -22.66 18.81
N ASN A 4 1.12 -23.63 18.61
CA ASN A 4 -0.24 -23.49 19.10
C ASN A 4 -0.37 -23.61 20.64
N ARG A 5 0.73 -23.93 21.34
CA ARG A 5 0.77 -24.13 22.80
C ARG A 5 1.42 -23.00 23.59
N THR A 6 2.12 -22.06 22.95
CA THR A 6 2.80 -20.97 23.69
C THR A 6 1.77 -19.98 24.23
N ASP A 7 1.88 -19.59 25.50
CA ASP A 7 0.94 -18.63 26.08
C ASP A 7 1.04 -17.25 25.37
N VAL A 8 -0.09 -16.56 25.20
CA VAL A 8 -0.14 -15.26 24.51
C VAL A 8 0.61 -14.18 25.29
N ALA A 9 0.69 -14.28 26.62
CA ALA A 9 1.49 -13.38 27.43
C ALA A 9 2.99 -13.57 27.15
N ASP A 10 3.45 -14.81 26.95
CA ASP A 10 4.85 -15.10 26.62
C ASP A 10 5.21 -14.64 25.21
N VAL A 11 4.28 -14.80 24.26
CA VAL A 11 4.42 -14.25 22.89
C VAL A 11 4.49 -12.73 22.93
N SER A 12 3.62 -12.07 23.70
CA SER A 12 3.63 -10.62 23.88
C SER A 12 4.97 -10.15 24.45
N LYS A 13 5.48 -10.80 25.51
CA LYS A 13 6.79 -10.48 26.11
C LYS A 13 7.93 -10.65 25.10
N LEU A 14 7.92 -11.71 24.29
CA LEU A 14 8.92 -11.94 23.26
C LEU A 14 8.92 -10.80 22.23
N LEU A 15 7.75 -10.46 21.68
CA LEU A 15 7.61 -9.35 20.72
C LEU A 15 8.06 -8.01 21.31
N LEU A 16 7.67 -7.71 22.55
CA LEU A 16 8.07 -6.48 23.24
C LEU A 16 9.56 -6.44 23.56
N SER A 17 10.16 -7.57 23.92
CA SER A 17 11.61 -7.64 24.14
C SER A 17 12.37 -7.27 22.86
N LYS A 18 11.91 -7.78 21.70
CA LYS A 18 12.51 -7.50 20.40
C LYS A 18 12.26 -6.06 19.95
N ALA A 19 11.09 -5.50 20.26
CA ALA A 19 10.77 -4.10 19.99
C ALA A 19 11.67 -3.12 20.77
N ARG A 20 12.13 -3.51 21.96
CA ARG A 20 12.99 -2.70 22.83
C ARG A 20 14.49 -2.84 22.53
N THR A 21 14.91 -3.93 21.91
CA THR A 21 16.32 -4.13 21.54
C THR A 21 16.64 -3.42 20.23
N ASP A 22 17.60 -2.48 20.25
CA ASP A 22 18.16 -1.86 19.04
C ASP A 22 19.06 -2.80 18.22
N SER A 23 19.25 -4.05 18.65
CA SER A 23 20.24 -4.95 18.09
C SER A 23 19.77 -5.67 16.82
N THR A 24 20.66 -5.65 15.83
CA THR A 24 20.76 -6.52 14.64
C THR A 24 20.96 -8.01 14.98
N THR A 25 20.49 -8.47 16.14
CA THR A 25 20.61 -9.87 16.57
C THR A 25 19.85 -10.78 15.62
N THR A 26 20.64 -11.40 14.75
CA THR A 26 20.37 -12.56 13.92
C THR A 26 20.01 -13.77 14.77
N ASP A 27 19.22 -14.66 14.19
CA ASP A 27 18.73 -15.94 14.72
C ASP A 27 17.55 -15.89 15.69
N ILE A 28 16.48 -15.24 15.23
CA ILE A 28 15.15 -15.85 15.34
C ILE A 28 14.73 -16.17 13.91
N GLN A 29 14.49 -17.44 13.59
CA GLN A 29 13.97 -17.82 12.28
C GLN A 29 12.70 -17.01 12.00
N LEU A 30 12.64 -16.32 10.85
CA LEU A 30 11.55 -15.44 10.44
C LEU A 30 10.16 -16.11 10.53
N THR A 31 10.13 -17.44 10.41
CA THR A 31 8.96 -18.29 10.62
C THR A 31 8.34 -18.15 12.03
N ASN A 32 9.13 -17.83 13.06
CA ASN A 32 8.65 -17.66 14.43
C ASN A 32 7.93 -16.31 14.67
N ILE A 33 8.31 -15.24 13.97
CA ILE A 33 7.70 -13.92 14.18
C ILE A 33 6.31 -13.85 13.55
N LEU A 34 6.14 -14.37 12.33
CA LEU A 34 4.83 -14.43 11.68
C LEU A 34 3.87 -15.29 12.50
N ASP A 35 4.31 -16.46 12.97
CA ASP A 35 3.52 -17.32 13.87
C ASP A 35 3.10 -16.58 15.15
N CYS A 36 3.99 -15.74 15.71
CA CYS A 36 3.67 -14.90 16.87
C CYS A 36 2.59 -13.86 16.53
N LEU A 37 2.73 -13.13 15.42
CA LEU A 37 1.77 -12.12 14.98
C LEU A 37 0.40 -12.72 14.67
N ASP A 38 0.35 -13.85 13.95
CA ASP A 38 -0.87 -14.58 13.63
C ASP A 38 -1.58 -15.06 14.91
N ARG A 39 -0.81 -15.48 15.92
CA ARG A 39 -1.34 -15.87 17.22
C ARG A 39 -1.92 -14.68 17.99
N ILE A 40 -1.26 -13.52 17.97
CA ILE A 40 -1.80 -12.29 18.55
C ILE A 40 -3.11 -11.91 17.84
N GLN A 41 -3.13 -11.90 16.51
CA GLN A 41 -4.33 -11.59 15.74
C GLN A 41 -5.48 -12.56 16.06
N SER A 42 -5.20 -13.87 16.07
CA SER A 42 -6.20 -14.90 16.38
C SER A 42 -6.76 -14.77 17.79
N TYR A 43 -5.89 -14.55 18.79
CA TYR A 43 -6.29 -14.30 20.16
C TYR A 43 -7.18 -13.06 20.25
N SER A 44 -6.77 -11.98 19.61
CA SER A 44 -7.46 -10.71 19.66
C SER A 44 -8.83 -10.73 19.00
N CYS A 45 -8.97 -11.39 17.86
CA CYS A 45 -10.27 -11.63 17.24
C CYS A 45 -11.17 -12.47 18.15
N GLY A 46 -10.63 -13.51 18.80
CA GLY A 46 -11.40 -14.39 19.69
C GLY A 46 -11.83 -13.72 21.00
N LYS A 47 -11.04 -12.78 21.52
CA LYS A 47 -11.33 -12.03 22.76
C LYS A 47 -11.94 -10.66 22.55
N ALA A 48 -12.09 -10.23 21.29
CA ALA A 48 -12.42 -8.86 20.90
C ALA A 48 -11.53 -7.81 21.59
N ASN A 49 -10.25 -8.16 21.85
CA ASN A 49 -9.35 -7.29 22.61
C ASN A 49 -7.86 -7.62 22.39
N LEU A 50 -7.00 -6.60 22.44
CA LEU A 50 -5.54 -6.81 22.47
C LEU A 50 -5.07 -7.25 23.88
N PRO A 51 -3.98 -8.04 23.98
CA PRO A 51 -3.28 -8.26 25.24
C PRO A 51 -2.88 -6.94 25.90
N GLU A 52 -3.00 -6.86 27.22
CA GLU A 52 -2.84 -5.60 27.97
C GLU A 52 -1.43 -5.02 27.82
N GLU A 53 -0.40 -5.87 27.83
CA GLU A 53 0.99 -5.45 27.65
C GLU A 53 1.23 -4.81 26.28
N LEU A 54 0.53 -5.29 25.24
CA LEU A 54 0.62 -4.73 23.89
C LEU A 54 -0.13 -3.40 23.77
N LYS A 55 -1.24 -3.21 24.51
CA LYS A 55 -1.93 -1.91 24.58
C LYS A 55 -1.11 -0.85 25.31
N VAL A 56 -0.47 -1.22 26.42
CA VAL A 56 0.43 -0.34 27.15
C VAL A 56 1.55 0.10 26.20
N TYR A 57 2.14 -0.84 25.46
CA TYR A 57 3.14 -0.52 24.45
C TYR A 57 2.63 0.44 23.37
N MET A 58 1.42 0.23 22.83
CA MET A 58 0.84 1.16 21.85
C MET A 58 0.65 2.55 22.44
N THR A 59 0.12 2.63 23.66
CA THR A 59 -0.07 3.91 24.37
C THR A 59 1.26 4.61 24.60
N ASP A 60 2.29 3.88 25.01
CA ASP A 60 3.64 4.39 25.22
C ASP A 60 4.22 4.95 23.91
N VAL A 61 4.10 4.23 22.79
CA VAL A 61 4.59 4.69 21.48
C VAL A 61 3.82 5.91 20.98
N SER A 62 2.48 5.94 21.12
CA SER A 62 1.66 7.11 20.77
C SER A 62 2.00 8.34 21.61
N ALA A 63 2.43 8.15 22.87
CA ALA A 63 2.85 9.24 23.75
C ALA A 63 4.28 9.74 23.48
N VAL A 64 5.07 9.04 22.67
CA VAL A 64 6.44 9.43 22.37
C VAL A 64 6.44 10.61 21.39
N GLY A 65 6.95 11.76 21.84
CA GLY A 65 7.04 12.97 21.00
C GLY A 65 8.02 12.88 19.82
N SER A 66 8.81 11.81 19.70
CA SER A 66 9.70 11.56 18.56
C SER A 66 9.87 10.06 18.30
N LEU A 67 9.29 9.58 17.19
CA LEU A 67 9.33 8.18 16.79
C LEU A 67 10.74 7.69 16.42
N GLU A 68 11.71 8.60 16.23
CA GLU A 68 13.11 8.27 15.88
C GLU A 68 13.79 7.34 16.89
N LYS A 69 13.35 7.39 18.15
CA LYS A 69 13.89 6.57 19.25
C LYS A 69 13.32 5.14 19.28
N ILE A 70 12.25 4.88 18.53
CA ILE A 70 11.64 3.55 18.47
C ILE A 70 12.39 2.72 17.43
N SER A 71 12.73 1.47 17.74
CA SER A 71 13.39 0.58 16.77
C SER A 71 12.52 0.35 15.53
N ARG A 72 13.12 -0.04 14.39
CA ARG A 72 12.37 -0.36 13.16
C ARG A 72 11.34 -1.46 13.41
N PHE A 73 11.74 -2.52 14.11
CA PHE A 73 10.83 -3.61 14.48
C PHE A 73 9.72 -3.12 15.41
N GLY A 74 10.03 -2.25 16.37
CA GLY A 74 9.04 -1.63 17.24
C GLY A 74 7.97 -0.88 16.44
N LEU A 75 8.36 -0.02 15.51
CA LEU A 75 7.41 0.69 14.64
C LEU A 75 6.56 -0.27 13.78
N GLN A 76 7.17 -1.34 13.25
CA GLN A 76 6.43 -2.36 12.49
C GLN A 76 5.40 -3.08 13.37
N LEU A 77 5.78 -3.45 14.59
CA LEU A 77 4.88 -4.05 15.57
C LEU A 77 3.76 -3.08 15.94
N PHE A 78 4.07 -1.81 16.19
CA PHE A 78 3.08 -0.77 16.46
C PHE A 78 2.06 -0.64 15.33
N CYS A 79 2.52 -0.54 14.08
CA CYS A 79 1.64 -0.49 12.90
C CYS A 79 0.74 -1.73 12.82
N PHE A 80 1.29 -2.92 13.05
CA PHE A 80 0.51 -4.16 13.08
C PHE A 80 -0.58 -4.13 14.15
N LEU A 81 -0.25 -3.74 15.39
CA LEU A 81 -1.20 -3.70 16.49
C LEU A 81 -2.31 -2.67 16.27
N LYS A 82 -1.99 -1.50 15.73
CA LYS A 82 -2.97 -0.49 15.31
C LYS A 82 -3.94 -1.03 14.25
N LYS A 83 -3.45 -1.82 13.30
CA LYS A 83 -4.31 -2.48 12.29
C LYS A 83 -5.26 -3.51 12.92
N VAL A 84 -4.76 -4.30 13.88
CA VAL A 84 -5.59 -5.24 14.65
C VAL A 84 -6.64 -4.47 15.45
N GLU A 85 -6.25 -3.43 16.19
CA GLU A 85 -7.16 -2.58 16.95
C GLU A 85 -8.25 -1.95 16.08
N GLY A 86 -7.89 -1.38 14.92
CA GLY A 86 -8.85 -0.82 13.97
C GLY A 86 -9.87 -1.87 13.49
N THR A 87 -9.41 -3.09 13.24
CA THR A 87 -10.28 -4.23 12.86
C THR A 87 -11.24 -4.60 14.00
N LEU A 88 -10.75 -4.67 15.24
CA LEU A 88 -11.56 -4.99 16.42
C LEU A 88 -12.63 -3.91 16.68
N ASN A 89 -12.24 -2.65 16.56
CA ASN A 89 -13.11 -1.50 16.79
C ASN A 89 -14.06 -1.23 15.61
N LYS A 90 -13.89 -1.94 14.48
CA LYS A 90 -14.59 -1.68 13.21
C LYS A 90 -14.47 -0.21 12.79
N SER A 91 -13.34 0.42 13.14
CA SER A 91 -13.09 1.81 12.78
C SER A 91 -12.72 1.88 11.31
N THR A 92 -13.41 2.75 10.58
CA THR A 92 -13.06 3.12 9.20
C THR A 92 -12.27 4.43 9.14
N GLU A 93 -12.13 5.12 10.27
CA GLU A 93 -11.41 6.38 10.33
C GLU A 93 -9.89 6.13 10.30
N PRO A 94 -9.14 6.98 9.58
CA PRO A 94 -7.69 6.86 9.52
C PRO A 94 -7.09 7.16 10.90
N ASP A 95 -6.37 6.18 11.46
CA ASP A 95 -5.61 6.38 12.69
C ASP A 95 -4.37 7.24 12.40
N GLN A 96 -4.30 8.40 13.05
CA GLN A 96 -3.22 9.37 12.83
C GLN A 96 -1.86 8.82 13.30
N ASP A 97 -1.82 8.11 14.43
CA ASP A 97 -0.57 7.52 14.94
C ASP A 97 -0.06 6.43 14.00
N PHE A 98 -0.97 5.59 13.48
CA PHE A 98 -0.65 4.58 12.48
C PHE A 98 -0.06 5.21 11.23
N THR A 99 -0.66 6.32 10.76
CA THR A 99 -0.20 7.06 9.59
C THR A 99 1.20 7.63 9.83
N TRP A 100 1.43 8.27 10.97
CA TRP A 100 2.74 8.79 11.35
C TRP A 100 3.81 7.71 11.47
N ALA A 101 3.50 6.57 12.07
CA ALA A 101 4.42 5.45 12.16
C ALA A 101 4.78 4.87 10.78
N CYS A 102 3.81 4.76 9.86
CA CYS A 102 4.06 4.35 8.48
C CYS A 102 4.96 5.34 7.74
N MET A 103 4.73 6.64 7.91
CA MET A 103 5.58 7.69 7.34
C MET A 103 7.02 7.60 7.88
N GLU A 104 7.20 7.40 9.18
CA GLU A 104 8.53 7.26 9.77
C GLU A 104 9.26 5.99 9.27
N LEU A 105 8.56 4.86 9.13
CA LEU A 105 9.12 3.65 8.53
C LEU A 105 9.56 3.89 7.08
N MET A 106 8.75 4.59 6.30
CA MET A 106 9.08 4.96 4.93
C MET A 106 10.30 5.87 4.89
N ARG A 107 10.35 6.90 5.75
CA ARG A 107 11.49 7.80 5.87
C ARG A 107 12.79 7.05 6.14
N ARG A 108 12.79 6.13 7.11
CA ARG A 108 13.97 5.31 7.43
C ARG A 108 14.39 4.40 6.28
N HIS A 109 13.41 3.83 5.57
CA HIS A 109 13.69 3.04 4.37
C HIS A 109 14.40 3.87 3.31
N ILE A 110 13.86 5.04 2.98
CA ILE A 110 14.46 5.95 2.01
C ILE A 110 15.87 6.36 2.44
N LEU A 111 16.06 6.71 3.71
CA LEU A 111 17.37 7.11 4.24
C LEU A 111 18.40 5.98 4.14
N ALA A 112 18.01 4.73 4.38
CA ALA A 112 18.87 3.57 4.20
C ALA A 112 19.21 3.35 2.72
N VAL A 113 18.23 3.43 1.82
CA VAL A 113 18.49 3.34 0.38
C VAL A 113 19.47 4.42 -0.07
N VAL A 114 19.22 5.68 0.33
CA VAL A 114 20.07 6.82 -0.01
C VAL A 114 21.48 6.68 0.58
N SER A 115 21.64 6.13 1.79
CA SER A 115 22.97 5.92 2.38
C SER A 115 23.79 4.87 1.64
N ASP A 116 23.13 3.87 1.06
CA ASP A 116 23.78 2.73 0.42
C ASP A 116 23.98 2.95 -1.10
N CYS A 117 23.44 4.05 -1.65
CA CYS A 117 23.57 4.40 -3.06
C CYS A 117 25.01 4.78 -3.45
N ASN A 118 25.49 4.18 -4.53
CA ASN A 118 26.70 4.60 -5.24
C ASN A 118 26.29 5.35 -6.52
N GLU A 119 26.50 6.66 -6.56
CA GLU A 119 26.07 7.58 -7.63
C GLU A 119 26.44 7.10 -9.04
N GLY A 120 27.60 6.47 -9.21
CA GLY A 120 28.14 6.09 -10.52
C GLY A 120 27.52 4.84 -11.17
N GLN A 121 26.62 4.12 -10.50
CA GLN A 121 26.16 2.79 -10.93
C GLN A 121 24.63 2.61 -10.90
N LEU A 122 23.87 3.71 -10.79
CA LEU A 122 22.42 3.64 -10.70
C LEU A 122 21.77 3.35 -12.06
N THR A 123 20.87 2.38 -12.10
CA THR A 123 19.99 2.11 -13.23
C THR A 123 18.93 3.21 -13.36
N GLU A 124 18.32 3.38 -14.55
CA GLU A 124 17.25 4.38 -14.74
C GLU A 124 16.06 4.22 -13.76
N PRO A 125 15.54 2.99 -13.48
CA PRO A 125 14.52 2.82 -12.45
C PRO A 125 14.95 3.29 -11.06
N GLN A 126 16.21 3.07 -10.68
CA GLN A 126 16.75 3.54 -9.40
C GLN A 126 16.84 5.06 -9.35
N LYS A 127 17.30 5.69 -10.44
CA LYS A 127 17.31 7.17 -10.56
C LYS A 127 15.90 7.74 -10.42
N SER A 128 14.91 7.17 -11.12
CA SER A 128 13.51 7.58 -11.01
C SER A 128 12.96 7.38 -9.59
N SER A 129 13.24 6.24 -8.96
CA SER A 129 12.86 5.98 -7.57
C SER A 129 13.47 6.99 -6.59
N LEU A 130 14.75 7.33 -6.74
CA LEU A 130 15.40 8.36 -5.92
C LEU A 130 14.78 9.75 -6.12
N ARG A 131 14.33 10.10 -7.33
CA ARG A 131 13.66 11.39 -7.58
C ARG A 131 12.34 11.45 -6.83
N LEU A 132 11.57 10.36 -6.82
CA LEU A 132 10.32 10.27 -6.05
C LEU A 132 10.58 10.33 -4.54
N PHE A 133 11.61 9.61 -4.06
CA PHE A 133 12.04 9.68 -2.67
C PHE A 133 12.44 11.09 -2.24
N TYR A 134 13.20 11.79 -3.09
CA TYR A 134 13.57 13.19 -2.85
C TYR A 134 12.36 14.10 -2.76
N ASN A 135 11.44 13.99 -3.73
CA ASN A 135 10.22 14.77 -3.75
C ASN A 135 9.40 14.53 -2.47
N TRP A 136 9.19 13.26 -2.11
CA TRP A 136 8.47 12.90 -0.89
C TRP A 136 9.14 13.47 0.36
N LEU A 137 10.45 13.27 0.54
CA LEU A 137 11.17 13.80 1.70
C LEU A 137 11.09 15.33 1.79
N SER A 138 11.16 16.02 0.65
CA SER A 138 11.05 17.48 0.57
C SER A 138 9.68 17.97 1.03
N THR A 139 8.59 17.30 0.62
CA THR A 139 7.23 17.64 1.08
C THR A 139 7.00 17.37 2.57
N THR A 140 7.75 16.42 3.16
CA THR A 140 7.65 16.11 4.60
C THR A 140 8.50 17.01 5.51
N GLY A 141 9.27 17.96 4.95
CA GLY A 141 10.05 18.93 5.72
C GLY A 141 11.31 18.38 6.40
N VAL A 142 11.86 17.25 5.90
CA VAL A 142 13.03 16.59 6.50
C VAL A 142 14.33 17.16 5.92
N GLU A 143 15.33 17.47 6.76
CA GLU A 143 16.68 17.98 6.43
C GLU A 143 17.58 17.02 5.61
N THR A 144 17.00 16.12 4.81
CA THR A 144 17.77 15.20 3.93
C THR A 144 18.16 15.85 2.60
N GLN A 145 17.77 17.11 2.40
CA GLN A 145 17.85 17.79 1.11
C GLN A 145 19.29 17.83 0.58
N GLU A 146 20.29 18.06 1.43
CA GLU A 146 21.67 18.26 0.96
C GLU A 146 22.32 16.98 0.40
N ARG A 147 22.13 15.82 1.04
CA ARG A 147 22.68 14.55 0.55
C ARG A 147 22.03 14.11 -0.75
N ILE A 148 20.71 14.22 -0.82
CA ILE A 148 19.99 13.78 -2.01
C ILE A 148 20.18 14.77 -3.17
N SER A 149 20.28 16.07 -2.90
CA SER A 149 20.60 17.07 -3.93
C SER A 149 21.97 16.80 -4.57
N ARG A 150 22.94 16.23 -3.84
CA ARG A 150 24.24 15.83 -4.40
C ARG A 150 24.13 14.65 -5.36
N LEU A 151 23.28 13.66 -5.06
CA LEU A 151 22.96 12.55 -5.99
C LEU A 151 22.37 13.07 -7.32
N PHE A 152 21.83 14.30 -7.34
CA PHE A 152 21.17 14.92 -8.50
C PHE A 152 21.87 16.17 -9.03
N ALA A 153 23.11 16.46 -8.60
CA ALA A 153 23.93 17.51 -9.21
C ALA A 153 24.22 17.16 -10.70
N PRO A 154 24.31 18.16 -11.59
CA PRO A 154 23.41 18.23 -12.73
C PRO A 154 23.96 17.52 -13.97
N GLU A 155 23.31 16.42 -14.36
CA GLU A 155 23.00 16.28 -15.78
C GLU A 155 21.63 16.93 -16.04
N PRO A 156 21.47 17.72 -17.12
CA PRO A 156 20.22 18.37 -17.41
C PRO A 156 19.13 17.31 -17.55
N VAL A 157 18.14 17.39 -16.67
CA VAL A 157 16.98 16.52 -16.58
C VAL A 157 16.11 16.73 -17.83
N ALA A 158 16.56 16.24 -18.97
CA ALA A 158 15.88 16.41 -20.25
C ALA A 158 14.75 15.39 -20.47
N SER A 159 14.63 14.38 -19.60
CA SER A 159 13.64 13.29 -19.75
C SER A 159 12.62 13.20 -18.61
N ALA A 160 12.67 14.07 -17.60
CA ALA A 160 11.56 14.25 -16.68
C ALA A 160 11.04 15.67 -16.91
N VAL A 161 9.78 15.81 -17.31
CA VAL A 161 9.13 17.10 -17.57
C VAL A 161 8.89 17.81 -16.23
N ALA A 162 9.96 18.25 -15.57
CA ALA A 162 9.89 19.03 -14.34
C ALA A 162 9.44 20.46 -14.69
N SER A 163 8.13 20.69 -14.72
CA SER A 163 7.58 22.05 -14.82
C SER A 163 7.76 22.75 -13.47
N VAL A 164 8.78 23.60 -13.38
CA VAL A 164 8.99 24.48 -12.22
C VAL A 164 8.07 25.69 -12.36
N ALA A 165 6.79 25.51 -12.05
CA ALA A 165 5.85 26.61 -11.85
C ALA A 165 5.58 26.74 -10.34
N GLY A 166 6.32 27.61 -9.65
CA GLY A 166 6.06 27.95 -8.24
C GLY A 166 7.01 27.39 -7.18
N GLY A 167 8.15 26.79 -7.56
CA GLY A 167 9.18 26.36 -6.61
C GLY A 167 9.04 24.94 -6.05
N GLU A 168 7.97 24.22 -6.41
CA GLU A 168 7.83 22.78 -6.14
C GLU A 168 8.37 21.96 -7.32
N LEU A 169 9.25 20.99 -7.04
CA LEU A 169 9.75 20.04 -8.03
C LEU A 169 8.71 18.95 -8.25
N ILE A 170 7.83 19.12 -9.24
CA ILE A 170 6.86 18.06 -9.57
C ILE A 170 7.56 16.99 -10.39
N VAL A 171 7.68 15.79 -9.81
CA VAL A 171 8.19 14.60 -10.50
C VAL A 171 7.02 13.89 -11.17
N PHE A 172 7.20 13.56 -12.45
CA PHE A 172 6.23 12.84 -13.25
C PHE A 172 6.80 11.47 -13.66
N GLU A 173 5.93 10.47 -13.67
CA GLU A 173 6.15 9.19 -14.34
C GLU A 173 5.31 9.12 -15.62
N GLU A 174 5.63 8.19 -16.52
CA GLU A 174 4.85 7.98 -17.73
C GLU A 174 3.80 6.88 -17.51
N CYS A 175 2.59 7.12 -18.00
CA CYS A 175 1.52 6.13 -17.95
C CYS A 175 1.83 4.94 -18.86
N PRO A 176 1.88 3.70 -18.34
CA PRO A 176 2.15 2.50 -19.16
C PRO A 176 1.10 2.21 -20.25
N ILE A 177 -0.07 2.87 -20.20
CA ILE A 177 -1.19 2.63 -21.12
C ILE A 177 -1.30 3.71 -22.18
N CYS A 178 -1.23 4.99 -21.79
CA CYS A 178 -1.48 6.12 -22.67
C CYS A 178 -0.33 7.13 -22.75
N GLU A 179 0.82 6.81 -22.12
CA GLU A 179 2.06 7.63 -22.10
C GLU A 179 1.89 9.04 -21.48
N ASP A 180 0.68 9.37 -21.03
CA ASP A 180 0.37 10.62 -20.32
C ASP A 180 1.08 10.68 -18.96
N ALA A 181 1.33 11.89 -18.47
CA ALA A 181 2.08 12.10 -17.25
C ALA A 181 1.28 11.66 -16.00
N ILE A 182 1.95 10.98 -15.08
CA ILE A 182 1.45 10.61 -13.76
C ILE A 182 2.15 11.51 -12.73
N PRO A 183 1.47 12.52 -12.17
CA PRO A 183 2.05 13.31 -11.10
C PRO A 183 2.20 12.48 -9.83
N PHE A 184 3.27 12.71 -9.07
CA PHE A 184 3.44 12.13 -7.75
C PHE A 184 2.60 12.86 -6.70
N GLN A 185 1.41 12.35 -6.40
CA GLN A 185 0.45 12.95 -5.44
C GLN A 185 0.18 12.06 -4.23
N ASP A 186 0.20 10.73 -4.38
CA ASP A 186 -0.09 9.74 -3.35
C ASP A 186 1.06 8.71 -3.32
N LEU A 187 1.42 8.24 -2.12
CA LEU A 187 2.41 7.21 -1.88
C LEU A 187 1.98 5.83 -2.39
N ASN A 188 0.68 5.55 -2.39
CA ASN A 188 0.12 4.24 -2.67
C ASN A 188 -0.40 4.11 -4.10
N ASN A 189 -0.76 5.23 -4.73
CA ASN A 189 -1.42 5.23 -6.03
C ASN A 189 -0.85 6.29 -6.98
N GLY A 190 -0.85 5.97 -8.28
CA GLY A 190 -0.63 6.93 -9.37
C GLY A 190 -1.86 7.00 -10.26
N THR A 191 -2.25 8.19 -10.70
CA THR A 191 -3.33 8.39 -11.68
C THR A 191 -2.87 9.34 -12.78
N CYS A 192 -2.96 8.95 -14.05
CA CYS A 192 -2.64 9.83 -15.18
C CYS A 192 -3.82 10.77 -15.52
N GLY A 193 -3.59 11.77 -16.39
CA GLY A 193 -4.64 12.70 -16.85
C GLY A 193 -5.86 12.03 -17.52
N GLN A 194 -5.65 10.85 -18.14
CA GLN A 194 -6.73 10.03 -18.71
C GLN A 194 -7.49 9.15 -17.70
N GLY A 195 -7.12 9.17 -16.41
CA GLY A 195 -7.82 8.41 -15.36
C GLY A 195 -7.38 6.95 -15.15
N HIS A 196 -6.33 6.47 -15.85
CA HIS A 196 -5.73 5.17 -15.53
C HIS A 196 -5.07 5.19 -14.15
N ARG A 197 -5.34 4.17 -13.32
CA ARG A 197 -4.86 4.07 -11.94
C ARG A 197 -3.91 2.91 -11.76
N PHE A 198 -2.83 3.14 -11.01
CA PHE A 198 -1.79 2.15 -10.74
C PHE A 198 -1.46 2.15 -9.24
N GLY A 199 -1.24 0.98 -8.67
CA GLY A 199 -0.61 0.88 -7.35
C GLY A 199 0.87 1.27 -7.44
N ARG A 200 1.41 1.84 -6.37
CA ARG A 200 2.83 2.17 -6.25
C ARG A 200 3.56 1.13 -5.43
N CYS A 201 4.78 0.82 -5.85
CA CYS A 201 5.64 -0.09 -5.11
C CYS A 201 6.10 0.57 -3.80
N VAL A 202 5.81 -0.03 -2.66
CA VAL A 202 6.23 0.51 -1.36
C VAL A 202 7.75 0.67 -1.24
N ASN A 203 8.52 -0.18 -1.92
CA ASN A 203 9.98 -0.17 -1.83
C ASN A 203 10.66 0.85 -2.75
N SER A 204 10.00 1.29 -3.82
CA SER A 204 10.61 2.20 -4.82
C SER A 204 9.78 3.43 -5.15
N MET A 205 8.55 3.52 -4.64
CA MET A 205 7.51 4.49 -4.98
C MET A 205 7.08 4.51 -6.44
N LEU A 206 7.70 3.75 -7.34
CA LEU A 206 7.34 3.71 -8.76
C LEU A 206 5.98 3.04 -8.98
N VAL A 207 5.25 3.47 -10.01
CA VAL A 207 4.01 2.84 -10.44
C VAL A 207 4.24 1.40 -10.91
N CYS A 208 3.44 0.47 -10.41
CA CYS A 208 3.44 -0.93 -10.84
C CYS A 208 2.70 -1.03 -12.18
N SER A 209 3.46 -1.13 -13.27
CA SER A 209 2.93 -1.19 -14.63
C SER A 209 2.43 -2.58 -15.05
N GLN A 210 2.79 -3.63 -14.30
CA GLN A 210 2.49 -5.01 -14.66
C GLN A 210 1.14 -5.47 -14.11
N THR A 211 0.36 -6.13 -14.96
CA THR A 211 -0.87 -6.83 -14.60
C THR A 211 -0.66 -8.35 -14.73
N PRO A 212 -1.16 -9.18 -13.78
CA PRO A 212 -1.82 -8.79 -12.53
C PRO A 212 -0.84 -8.11 -11.56
N MET A 213 -1.36 -7.19 -10.73
CA MET A 213 -0.56 -6.54 -9.69
C MET A 213 -0.05 -7.57 -8.70
N ARG A 214 1.21 -7.40 -8.28
CA ARG A 214 1.83 -8.22 -7.24
C ARG A 214 1.83 -7.48 -5.92
N TYR A 215 1.78 -8.25 -4.84
CA TYR A 215 1.79 -7.74 -3.48
C TYR A 215 3.00 -8.30 -2.73
N CYS A 216 3.64 -7.45 -1.93
CA CYS A 216 4.71 -7.87 -1.02
C CYS A 216 4.14 -8.87 -0.01
N SER A 217 4.78 -10.03 0.16
CA SER A 217 4.33 -11.05 1.12
C SER A 217 4.28 -10.53 2.56
N THR A 218 5.16 -9.57 2.89
CA THR A 218 5.31 -9.03 4.25
C THR A 218 4.31 -7.93 4.56
N CYS A 219 4.21 -6.90 3.71
CA CYS A 219 3.33 -5.75 3.98
C CYS A 219 2.01 -5.77 3.20
N GLN A 220 1.83 -6.71 2.27
CA GLN A 220 0.65 -6.84 1.41
C GLN A 220 0.34 -5.58 0.58
N GLN A 221 1.34 -4.70 0.39
CA GLN A 221 1.27 -3.54 -0.49
C GLN A 221 1.75 -3.90 -1.89
N CYS A 222 1.37 -3.09 -2.88
CA CYS A 222 1.81 -3.27 -4.25
C CYS A 222 3.35 -3.34 -4.34
N ALA A 223 3.86 -4.23 -5.19
CA ALA A 223 5.28 -4.46 -5.38
C ALA A 223 5.61 -4.69 -6.87
N GLN A 224 6.78 -4.21 -7.30
CA GLN A 224 7.31 -4.50 -8.63
C GLN A 224 7.69 -5.98 -8.73
N ARG A 225 7.56 -6.58 -9.92
CA ARG A 225 8.03 -7.96 -10.18
C ARG A 225 9.54 -8.09 -10.04
N LYS A 226 10.29 -7.11 -10.54
CA LYS A 226 11.74 -7.01 -10.39
C LYS A 226 12.02 -5.94 -9.34
N SER A 227 12.77 -6.30 -8.31
CA SER A 227 13.14 -5.31 -7.30
C SER A 227 13.99 -4.20 -7.92
N VAL A 228 13.65 -2.95 -7.61
CA VAL A 228 14.42 -1.77 -8.04
C VAL A 228 15.66 -1.60 -7.17
N TRP A 229 15.53 -1.93 -5.89
CA TRP A 229 16.60 -1.86 -4.90
C TRP A 229 16.98 -3.28 -4.49
N PRO A 230 18.28 -3.63 -4.44
CA PRO A 230 18.66 -4.92 -3.89
C PRO A 230 18.15 -4.99 -2.45
N ASP A 231 17.47 -6.08 -2.10
CA ASP A 231 17.14 -6.32 -0.70
C ASP A 231 18.47 -6.39 0.06
N GLY A 232 18.63 -5.62 1.14
CA GLY A 232 19.88 -5.46 1.89
C GLY A 232 20.39 -6.74 2.58
N GLU A 233 19.94 -7.91 2.16
CA GLU A 233 20.51 -9.19 2.53
C GLU A 233 21.47 -9.64 1.41
N ALA A 234 22.76 -9.64 1.76
CA ALA A 234 23.82 -10.12 0.90
C ALA A 234 23.46 -11.44 0.22
N GLY A 235 23.47 -11.44 -1.12
CA GLY A 235 23.62 -12.66 -1.91
C GLY A 235 22.41 -13.57 -1.99
N PHE A 236 21.28 -13.08 -2.50
CA PHE A 236 20.55 -13.92 -3.45
C PHE A 236 21.03 -13.50 -4.83
N GLU A 237 21.94 -14.29 -5.42
CA GLU A 237 22.11 -14.28 -6.87
C GLU A 237 20.72 -14.51 -7.45
N THR A 238 20.07 -13.43 -7.89
CA THR A 238 19.11 -13.56 -8.97
C THR A 238 19.95 -14.14 -10.09
N ALA A 239 19.86 -15.47 -10.25
CA ALA A 239 20.31 -16.15 -11.44
C ALA A 239 19.99 -15.22 -12.60
N GLU A 240 21.02 -14.84 -13.36
CA GLU A 240 20.84 -14.23 -14.67
C GLU A 240 19.78 -15.07 -15.37
N LEU A 241 18.54 -14.60 -15.31
CA LEU A 241 17.49 -15.01 -16.20
C LEU A 241 18.00 -14.46 -17.52
N LEU A 242 18.75 -15.34 -18.20
CA LEU A 242 18.91 -15.35 -19.63
C LEU A 242 17.68 -14.69 -20.23
N GLU A 243 17.89 -13.63 -21.00
CA GLU A 243 16.82 -12.92 -21.66
C GLU A 243 15.84 -13.94 -22.24
N PRO A 244 14.54 -13.84 -21.94
CA PRO A 244 13.58 -14.84 -22.38
C PRO A 244 13.64 -14.90 -23.90
N GLY A 245 14.18 -16.02 -24.41
CA GLY A 245 13.95 -16.44 -25.77
C GLY A 245 12.45 -16.50 -25.95
N LYS A 246 11.94 -15.80 -26.97
CA LYS A 246 10.53 -15.48 -27.18
C LYS A 246 9.58 -16.67 -27.36
N ASP A 247 10.04 -17.91 -27.24
CA ASP A 247 9.31 -19.09 -27.70
C ASP A 247 9.15 -20.21 -26.63
N ASP A 248 9.71 -20.09 -25.43
CA ASP A 248 9.74 -21.21 -24.44
C ASP A 248 8.72 -21.12 -23.29
N ASP A 249 8.05 -19.98 -23.10
CA ASP A 249 7.12 -19.80 -21.96
C ASP A 249 5.78 -20.55 -22.16
N ASP A 250 5.33 -20.69 -23.41
CA ASP A 250 4.08 -21.40 -23.75
C ASP A 250 4.22 -22.92 -23.52
N GLU A 251 5.37 -23.51 -23.90
CA GLU A 251 5.64 -24.93 -23.63
C GLU A 251 5.72 -25.22 -22.13
N ARG A 252 6.24 -24.28 -21.34
CA ARG A 252 6.43 -24.46 -19.90
C ARG A 252 5.11 -24.45 -19.14
N ILE A 253 4.15 -23.62 -19.57
CA ILE A 253 2.80 -23.59 -19.00
C ILE A 253 2.05 -24.90 -19.30
N ASP A 254 2.15 -25.41 -20.53
CA ASP A 254 1.51 -26.66 -20.92
C ASP A 254 2.07 -27.89 -20.17
N VAL A 255 3.36 -27.90 -19.87
CA VAL A 255 3.98 -28.97 -19.06
C VAL A 255 3.43 -28.94 -17.63
N VAL A 256 3.35 -27.77 -17.00
CA VAL A 256 2.80 -27.61 -15.65
C VAL A 256 1.31 -27.98 -15.61
N PHE A 257 0.55 -27.56 -16.63
CA PHE A 257 -0.88 -27.85 -16.73
C PHE A 257 -1.15 -29.35 -16.92
N ARG A 258 -0.33 -30.02 -17.73
CA ARG A 258 -0.39 -31.49 -17.91
C ARG A 258 -0.04 -32.24 -16.63
N GLU A 259 0.95 -31.75 -15.88
CA GLU A 259 1.31 -32.34 -14.59
C GLU A 259 0.18 -32.18 -13.55
N LEU A 260 -0.44 -30.99 -13.48
CA LEU A 260 -1.59 -30.74 -12.60
C LEU A 260 -2.79 -31.59 -12.98
N SER A 261 -3.10 -31.70 -14.28
CA SER A 261 -4.19 -32.54 -14.78
C SER A 261 -3.97 -34.02 -14.43
N SER A 262 -2.71 -34.49 -14.46
CA SER A 262 -2.37 -35.86 -14.06
C SER A 262 -2.53 -36.11 -12.56
N ARG A 263 -2.26 -35.08 -11.73
CA ARG A 263 -2.37 -35.15 -10.26
C ARG A 263 -3.81 -34.97 -9.78
N PHE A 264 -4.64 -34.26 -10.55
CA PHE A 264 -6.01 -33.90 -10.18
C PHE A 264 -7.02 -34.14 -11.33
N PRO A 265 -7.24 -35.40 -11.74
CA PRO A 265 -8.04 -35.73 -12.93
C PRO A 265 -9.54 -35.35 -12.82
N ALA A 266 -10.04 -35.08 -11.61
CA ALA A 266 -11.41 -34.58 -11.40
C ALA A 266 -11.53 -33.05 -11.50
N ALA A 267 -10.40 -32.32 -11.43
CA ALA A 267 -10.37 -30.86 -11.40
C ALA A 267 -10.12 -30.23 -12.78
N VAL A 268 -9.50 -30.97 -13.70
CA VAL A 268 -9.22 -30.51 -15.06
C VAL A 268 -9.79 -31.55 -16.04
N PRO A 269 -10.89 -31.25 -16.76
CA PRO A 269 -11.44 -32.16 -17.76
C PRO A 269 -10.39 -32.50 -18.83
N HIS A 270 -10.39 -33.74 -19.29
CA HIS A 270 -9.36 -34.32 -20.19
C HIS A 270 -9.15 -33.59 -21.54
N GLU A 271 -9.98 -32.60 -21.87
CA GLU A 271 -9.99 -31.88 -23.14
C GLU A 271 -9.69 -30.37 -22.98
N VAL A 272 -9.40 -29.88 -21.77
CA VAL A 272 -9.09 -28.46 -21.53
C VAL A 272 -7.57 -28.27 -21.68
N SER A 273 -7.13 -27.46 -22.64
CA SER A 273 -5.74 -27.03 -22.73
C SER A 273 -5.43 -25.91 -21.73
N ALA A 274 -4.15 -25.66 -21.42
CA ALA A 274 -3.77 -24.53 -20.59
C ALA A 274 -4.25 -23.20 -21.20
N ASP A 275 -4.27 -23.14 -22.53
CA ASP A 275 -4.72 -22.01 -23.31
C ASP A 275 -6.24 -21.78 -23.18
N ASP A 276 -7.04 -22.85 -23.10
CA ASP A 276 -8.48 -22.78 -22.82
C ASP A 276 -8.76 -22.31 -21.39
N PHE A 277 -7.91 -22.71 -20.44
CA PHE A 277 -8.00 -22.30 -19.04
C PHE A 277 -7.69 -20.80 -18.87
N VAL A 278 -6.64 -20.30 -19.52
CA VAL A 278 -6.27 -18.88 -19.50
C VAL A 278 -7.33 -18.03 -20.22
N LYS A 279 -7.86 -18.49 -21.36
CA LYS A 279 -8.94 -17.79 -22.09
C LYS A 279 -10.26 -17.75 -21.33
N ALA A 280 -10.56 -18.76 -20.50
CA ALA A 280 -11.73 -18.76 -19.63
C ALA A 280 -11.64 -17.69 -18.53
N ASP A 281 -10.44 -17.44 -17.98
CA ASP A 281 -10.22 -16.42 -16.94
C ASP A 281 -10.23 -14.98 -17.51
N CYS A 282 -9.81 -14.80 -18.77
CA CYS A 282 -9.96 -13.51 -19.47
C CYS A 282 -11.43 -13.16 -19.81
N ASN A 283 -12.35 -14.14 -19.76
CA ASN A 283 -13.78 -13.98 -20.04
C ASN A 283 -14.66 -13.85 -18.77
N VAL A 284 -14.07 -13.57 -17.60
CA VAL A 284 -14.80 -13.37 -16.32
C VAL A 284 -15.84 -12.24 -16.37
N GLN A 285 -15.82 -11.35 -17.38
CA GLN A 285 -16.93 -10.43 -17.64
C GLN A 285 -18.25 -11.13 -18.04
N VAL A 286 -18.22 -12.36 -18.56
CA VAL A 286 -19.42 -13.12 -18.95
C VAL A 286 -20.01 -13.92 -17.77
N VAL A 287 -19.18 -14.31 -16.80
CA VAL A 287 -19.65 -15.00 -15.57
C VAL A 287 -20.37 -14.01 -14.64
N ALA A 288 -20.00 -12.73 -14.66
CA ALA A 288 -20.72 -11.67 -13.95
C ALA A 288 -22.15 -11.44 -14.49
N SER A 289 -22.43 -11.76 -15.77
CA SER A 289 -23.77 -11.68 -16.37
C SER A 289 -24.63 -12.94 -16.19
N LEU A 290 -24.11 -13.98 -15.54
CA LEU A 290 -24.82 -15.24 -15.26
C LEU A 290 -25.05 -15.48 -13.76
N ALA A 291 -24.76 -14.50 -12.91
CA ALA A 291 -25.11 -14.52 -11.51
C ALA A 291 -26.57 -14.04 -11.31
N ASP A 292 -27.48 -15.01 -11.16
CA ASP A 292 -28.87 -14.96 -10.66
C ASP A 292 -29.58 -13.60 -10.59
N GLU A 293 -30.56 -13.42 -11.50
CA GLU A 293 -31.60 -12.36 -11.41
C GLU A 293 -32.43 -12.45 -10.10
N ASP A 294 -32.41 -13.60 -9.40
CA ASP A 294 -33.12 -13.81 -8.14
C ASP A 294 -32.48 -13.11 -6.93
N ILE A 295 -31.19 -12.76 -6.99
CA ILE A 295 -30.50 -12.04 -5.90
C ILE A 295 -30.84 -10.54 -5.93
N VAL A 296 -31.07 -9.98 -7.12
CA VAL A 296 -31.43 -8.56 -7.27
C VAL A 296 -32.87 -8.29 -6.85
N ALA A 297 -33.78 -9.26 -7.06
CA ALA A 297 -35.17 -9.16 -6.58
C ALA A 297 -35.29 -9.16 -5.04
N ALA A 298 -34.37 -9.81 -4.33
CA ALA A 298 -34.34 -9.83 -2.86
C ALA A 298 -33.85 -8.51 -2.23
N ILE A 299 -33.16 -7.66 -2.99
CA ILE A 299 -32.64 -6.36 -2.51
C ILE A 299 -33.62 -5.21 -2.82
N ALA A 300 -34.49 -5.36 -3.83
CA ALA A 300 -35.37 -4.28 -4.29
C ALA A 300 -36.84 -4.38 -3.85
N GLY A 301 -37.23 -5.39 -3.05
CA GLY A 301 -38.65 -5.70 -2.81
C GLY A 301 -39.07 -5.88 -1.37
N THR A 302 -39.13 -4.80 -0.57
CA THR A 302 -40.09 -4.69 0.55
C THR A 302 -40.50 -3.23 0.76
N GLN A 303 -41.54 -2.79 0.07
CA GLN A 303 -42.52 -1.83 0.60
C GLN A 303 -43.92 -2.27 0.19
N ASP A 304 -44.88 -1.86 1.04
CA ASP A 304 -46.35 -1.99 0.97
C ASP A 304 -46.93 -3.14 1.82
N ALA A 305 -47.92 -2.96 2.70
CA ALA A 305 -48.78 -1.81 3.00
C ALA A 305 -49.55 -2.02 4.32
N HIS A 306 -50.03 -0.94 4.93
CA HIS A 306 -51.40 -0.70 5.46
C HIS A 306 -51.43 0.69 6.15
N ALA A 307 -51.96 1.75 5.51
CA ALA A 307 -53.37 2.16 5.36
C ALA A 307 -53.97 2.80 6.63
N ASP A 308 -54.18 4.13 6.63
CA ASP A 308 -55.51 4.79 6.63
C ASP A 308 -55.48 6.32 6.97
N SER A 309 -55.74 7.15 5.94
CA SER A 309 -56.78 8.20 5.82
C SER A 309 -56.85 9.43 6.79
N PRO A 310 -57.69 10.48 6.53
CA PRO A 310 -57.25 11.77 5.95
C PRO A 310 -57.69 13.01 6.78
N CYS A 311 -57.23 14.22 6.41
CA CYS A 311 -58.04 15.47 6.35
C CYS A 311 -57.19 16.75 6.13
N ASP A 312 -57.45 17.41 5.00
CA ASP A 312 -57.96 18.80 4.89
C ASP A 312 -57.04 20.05 5.07
N GLN A 313 -57.27 21.01 4.15
CA GLN A 313 -56.98 22.47 4.17
C GLN A 313 -55.55 22.96 3.88
N LYS A 314 -55.29 24.10 3.23
CA LYS A 314 -56.02 25.07 2.38
C LYS A 314 -54.96 26.07 1.85
N ASP A 315 -55.24 26.65 0.70
CA ASP A 315 -54.94 28.04 0.30
C ASP A 315 -53.50 28.59 0.23
N ARG A 316 -53.09 28.76 -1.04
CA ARG A 316 -52.67 30.02 -1.70
C ARG A 316 -51.17 30.41 -1.83
N PRO A 317 -50.86 31.17 -2.91
CA PRO A 317 -49.54 31.29 -3.51
C PRO A 317 -48.88 32.66 -3.24
N ASP A 318 -47.60 32.80 -3.54
CA ASP A 318 -47.07 33.75 -4.55
C ASP A 318 -45.55 33.95 -4.44
N GLU A 319 -45.00 34.30 -5.60
CA GLU A 319 -43.83 35.17 -5.82
C GLU A 319 -42.38 34.62 -5.82
N ALA A 320 -41.82 34.74 -7.04
CA ALA A 320 -40.63 35.51 -7.40
C ALA A 320 -39.29 34.79 -7.62
N LEU A 321 -38.94 34.79 -8.91
CA LEU A 321 -37.60 34.79 -9.52
C LEU A 321 -36.56 35.62 -8.75
N ALA A 322 -35.34 35.07 -8.59
CA ALA A 322 -34.09 35.81 -8.78
C ALA A 322 -32.88 34.86 -8.94
N THR A 323 -32.37 34.77 -10.16
CA THR A 323 -30.97 34.46 -10.47
C THR A 323 -30.03 35.54 -9.92
N CYS A 324 -28.93 35.15 -9.28
CA CYS A 324 -27.60 35.74 -9.54
C CYS A 324 -26.46 34.95 -8.90
N ALA A 325 -25.34 34.93 -9.61
CA ALA A 325 -24.07 34.28 -9.31
C ALA A 325 -23.19 35.07 -8.31
N TYR A 326 -21.96 34.57 -8.11
CA TYR A 326 -20.84 34.95 -7.20
C TYR A 326 -20.78 34.10 -5.91
N SER A 327 -19.65 33.59 -5.43
CA SER A 327 -18.24 33.78 -5.77
C SER A 327 -17.47 32.55 -5.25
N ALA A 328 -16.39 32.19 -5.94
CA ALA A 328 -15.31 31.39 -5.38
C ALA A 328 -14.74 32.09 -4.14
N ALA A 329 -14.48 31.32 -3.08
CA ALA A 329 -13.69 31.74 -1.93
C ALA A 329 -12.65 30.66 -1.64
N GLU A 330 -11.41 31.13 -1.72
CA GLU A 330 -10.15 30.48 -1.43
C GLU A 330 -10.12 29.87 -0.02
N VAL A 331 -9.59 28.65 0.09
CA VAL A 331 -9.13 28.10 1.38
C VAL A 331 -7.61 28.07 1.32
N ALA A 332 -6.99 29.13 1.85
CA ALA A 332 -5.58 29.17 2.18
C ALA A 332 -5.33 28.46 3.53
N PRO A 333 -4.29 27.63 3.67
CA PRO A 333 -3.92 27.07 4.97
C PRO A 333 -3.13 28.09 5.80
N VAL A 334 -3.59 28.30 7.03
CA VAL A 334 -2.97 29.14 8.07
C VAL A 334 -1.73 28.41 8.62
N PHE A 335 -0.54 28.91 8.32
CA PHE A 335 0.69 28.50 9.01
C PHE A 335 0.93 29.39 10.24
N GLY A 336 0.93 28.75 11.41
CA GLY A 336 1.28 29.37 12.69
C GLY A 336 2.78 29.65 12.79
N VAL A 337 3.11 30.93 12.95
CA VAL A 337 4.47 31.41 13.25
C VAL A 337 4.79 31.17 14.73
N ILE A 338 5.73 30.27 15.03
CA ILE A 338 6.34 30.17 16.36
C ILE A 338 7.52 31.15 16.42
N ARG A 339 7.33 32.27 17.15
CA ARG A 339 8.41 33.19 17.52
C ARG A 339 9.29 32.54 18.59
N ARG A 340 10.60 32.44 18.33
CA ARG A 340 11.61 32.22 19.37
C ARG A 340 11.93 33.55 20.05
N SER A 341 11.74 33.61 21.36
CA SER A 341 12.28 34.67 22.20
C SER A 341 13.75 34.36 22.49
N THR A 342 14.58 35.40 22.32
CA THR A 342 16.01 35.48 22.63
C THR A 342 16.35 35.20 24.07
#